data_AF-A0A970LS25-F1
#
_entry.id   AF-A0A970LS25-F1
#
_cell.length_a   1.000
_cell.length_b   1.000
_cell.length_c   1.000
_cell.angle_alpha   90.00
_cell.angle_beta   90.00
_cell.angle_gamma   90.00
#
_symmetry.space_group_name_H-M   'P 1'
#
loop_
_entity.id
_entity.type
_entity.pdbx_description
1 polymer ?
#
loop_
_entity_poly.entity_id
_entity_poly.type
_entity_poly.pdbx_seq_one_letter_code
_entity_poly.pdbx_strand_id
1 'polypeptide(L)' 'EMVMPGDNIQMKIELITPIALEEGLRFAIREGGRTVGAGVVTGILE' A
#
# COMPACT_ATOMS: atom_id res chain seq x y z
N GLU A 1 15.88 2.65 0.59
CA GLU A 1 15.92 3.89 1.40
C GLU A 1 14.85 3.77 2.49
N MET A 2 15.00 4.47 3.61
CA MET A 2 14.00 4.46 4.68
C MET A 2 12.92 5.51 4.41
N VAL A 3 11.66 5.19 4.71
CA VAL A 3 10.52 6.10 4.62
C VAL A 3 10.20 6.61 6.03
N MET A 4 10.06 7.92 6.20
CA MET A 4 9.79 8.52 7.50
C MET A 4 8.27 8.72 7.72
N PRO A 5 7.79 8.70 8.97
CA PRO A 5 6.40 9.05 9.26
C PRO A 5 6.04 10.45 8.74
N GLY A 6 5.00 10.53 7.92
CA GLY A 6 4.53 11.78 7.30
C GLY A 6 4.94 11.94 5.84
N ASP A 7 5.86 11.10 5.33
CA ASP A 7 6.25 11.13 3.92
C ASP A 7 5.14 10.58 3.02
N ASN A 8 5.01 11.19 1.84
CA ASN A 8 4.23 10.64 0.74
C ASN A 8 5.20 9.98 -0.25
N ILE A 9 4.98 8.71 -0.56
CA ILE A 9 5.85 7.95 -1.47
C ILE A 9 5.04 7.03 -2.37
N GLN A 10 5.56 6.77 -3.57
CA GLN A 10 5.07 5.70 -4.45
C GLN A 10 5.91 4.43 -4.21
N MET A 11 5.25 3.29 -4.09
CA MET A 11 5.92 2.01 -3.90
C MET A 11 5.23 0.90 -4.69
N LYS A 12 6.01 -0.10 -5.09
CA LYS A 12 5.50 -1.36 -5.64
C LYS A 12 5.23 -2.31 -4.48
N ILE A 13 4.08 -2.98 -4.50
CA ILE A 13 3.65 -3.93 -3.48
C ILE A 13 3.35 -5.25 -4.17
N GLU A 14 3.91 -6.34 -3.64
CA GLU A 14 3.62 -7.71 -4.05
C GLU A 14 2.75 -8.37 -2.97
N LEU A 15 1.62 -8.95 -3.38
CA LEU A 15 0.73 -9.64 -2.46
C LEU A 15 1.05 -11.14 -2.43
N ILE A 16 1.09 -11.71 -1.23
CA ILE A 16 1.30 -13.16 -1.04
C ILE A 16 0.15 -14.02 -1.60
N THR A 17 -1.04 -13.42 -1.75
CA THR A 17 -2.24 -14.07 -2.26
C THR A 17 -2.95 -13.12 -3.23
N PRO A 18 -3.49 -13.62 -4.34
CA PRO A 18 -4.28 -12.80 -5.26
C PRO A 18 -5.49 -12.19 -4.56
N ILE A 19 -5.69 -10.90 -4.77
CA ILE A 19 -6.87 -10.15 -4.32
C ILE A 19 -7.39 -9.37 -5.52
N ALA A 20 -8.72 -9.22 -5.62
CA ALA A 20 -9.32 -8.35 -6.61
C ALA A 20 -8.94 -6.89 -6.32
N LEU A 21 -8.25 -6.24 -7.27
CA LEU A 21 -7.77 -4.86 -7.16
C LEU A 21 -8.29 -4.05 -8.33
N GLU A 22 -8.49 -2.76 -8.08
CA GLU A 22 -8.82 -1.74 -9.09
C GLU A 22 -8.03 -0.46 -8.82
N GLU A 23 -7.70 0.30 -9.87
CA GLU A 23 -7.08 1.61 -9.70
C GLU A 23 -8.03 2.56 -8.95
N GLY A 24 -7.48 3.37 -8.04
CA GLY A 24 -8.27 4.23 -7.16
C GLY A 24 -8.79 3.54 -5.89
N LEU A 25 -8.66 2.21 -5.76
CA LEU A 25 -8.99 1.50 -4.53
C LEU A 25 -8.12 2.00 -3.38
N ARG A 26 -8.75 2.38 -2.27
CA ARG A 26 -8.07 2.83 -1.05
C ARG A 26 -7.80 1.65 -0.12
N PHE A 27 -6.65 1.68 0.54
CA PHE A 27 -6.26 0.65 1.49
C PHE A 27 -5.52 1.24 2.70
N ALA A 28 -5.40 0.43 3.76
CA ALA A 28 -4.62 0.74 4.95
C ALA A 28 -3.51 -0.29 5.13
N ILE A 29 -2.33 0.17 5.55
CA ILE A 29 -1.20 -0.70 5.90
C ILE A 29 -1.20 -0.86 7.42
N ARG A 30 -1.16 -2.11 7.89
CA ARG A 30 -1.20 -2.45 9.32
C ARG A 30 -0.06 -3.35 9.71
N GLU A 31 0.57 -3.04 10.84
CA GLU A 31 1.62 -3.84 11.45
C GLU A 31 1.41 -3.87 12.97
N GLY A 32 1.59 -5.03 13.61
CA GLY A 32 1.44 -5.17 15.06
C GLY A 32 0.08 -4.70 15.60
N GLY A 33 -0.99 -4.79 14.78
CA GLY A 33 -2.34 -4.35 15.14
C GLY A 33 -2.59 -2.84 15.02
N ARG A 34 -1.62 -2.04 14.58
CA ARG A 34 -1.75 -0.58 14.39
C ARG A 34 -1.77 -0.21 12.91
N THR A 35 -2.47 0.86 12.55
CA THR A 35 -2.39 1.45 11.20
C THR A 35 -1.10 2.26 11.11
N VAL A 36 -0.24 1.93 10.15
CA VAL A 36 1.05 2.59 9.93
C VAL A 36 1.09 3.40 8.64
N GLY A 37 0.10 3.22 7.76
CA GLY A 37 -0.03 3.97 6.52
C GLY A 37 -1.41 3.84 5.90
N ALA A 38 -1.70 4.73 4.95
CA ALA A 38 -2.88 4.67 4.12
C ALA A 38 -2.46 4.96 2.67
N GLY A 39 -3.11 4.30 1.72
CA GLY A 39 -2.72 4.37 0.32
C GLY A 39 -3.91 4.28 -0.63
N VAL A 40 -3.60 4.52 -1.90
CA VAL A 40 -4.49 4.34 -3.04
C VAL A 40 -3.73 3.58 -4.12
N VAL A 41 -4.38 2.61 -4.76
CA VAL A 41 -3.79 1.87 -5.88
C VAL A 41 -3.67 2.80 -7.08
N THR A 42 -2.45 3.00 -7.58
CA THR A 42 -2.16 3.87 -8.73
C THR A 42 -1.92 3.10 -10.03
N GLY A 43 -1.86 1.76 -9.97
CA GLY A 43 -1.64 0.89 -11.12
C GLY A 43 -1.48 -0.56 -10.67
N ILE A 44 -1.86 -1.51 -11.54
CA ILE A 44 -1.71 -2.96 -11.31
C ILE A 44 -0.54 -3.46 -12.15
N LEU A 45 0.42 -4.12 -11.51
CA LEU A 45 1.61 -4.68 -12.14
C LEU A 45 1.50 -6.21 -12.12
N GLU A 46 1.80 -6.86 -13.24
CA GLU A 46 1.89 -8.33 -13.36
C GLU A 46 3.32 -8.84 -13.18
#